data_AF-A0A3Q3B0Z4-F1
#
_entry.id   AF-A0A3Q3B0Z4-F1
#
_cell.length_a   1.000
_cell.length_b   1.000
_cell.length_c   1.000
_cell.angle_alpha   90.00
_cell.angle_beta   90.00
_cell.angle_gamma   90.00
#
_symmetry.space_group_name_H-M   'P 1'
#
loop_
_entity.id
_entity.type
_entity.pdbx_description
1 polymer ?
#
loop_
_entity_poly.entity_id
_entity_poly.type
_entity_poly.pdbx_seq_one_letter_code
_entity_poly.pdbx_strand_id
1 'polypeptide(L)'
;VSHLLQTVMLAVYLFVLKFCSKRYLAFREVAPNHLPNCGLKYPGVASTDVPGKIYTVDLQDPQLKPVELRMPRNFDLDSFNPHGISLYIDPSDDAVYLFVVNHPQHKSQVELFRFVEEDFSLIHLRTIKHELLHSVNDIVALGVDRFYATNDHYFHNEILKHLELLLLLPLTNVVYYGPEEVKVVSDGYYFANGINMSPDKRFVYVASLFSHDVHVLERKEDNLLTPVKSVAVGSLCDNIEVDPETGDLWMGCHPNAKKIFLFDPKNPPGSEVIRIQNIHSEQPVVTQVYADDGHVIMVSSVAATWGGKLLIGSVFHKALCCDLK
;
A
#
# COMPACT_ATOMS: atom_id res chain seq x y z
N VAL A 1 -15.14 22.93 -6.96
CA VAL A 1 -14.38 23.33 -8.17
C VAL A 1 -14.38 22.15 -9.12
N SER A 2 -15.37 22.08 -10.00
CA SER A 2 -15.58 20.95 -10.92
C SER A 2 -15.37 21.43 -12.35
N HIS A 3 -14.17 21.22 -12.89
CA HIS A 3 -13.94 21.36 -14.33
C HIS A 3 -13.22 20.13 -14.88
N LEU A 4 -14.06 19.22 -15.40
CA LEU A 4 -13.80 18.21 -16.43
C LEU A 4 -12.44 17.50 -16.32
N LEU A 5 -12.42 16.40 -15.56
CA LEU A 5 -11.51 15.28 -15.78
C LEU A 5 -12.04 14.48 -16.98
N GLN A 6 -11.18 14.22 -17.96
CA GLN A 6 -11.45 13.16 -18.93
C GLN A 6 -11.08 11.85 -18.25
N THR A 7 -11.99 11.32 -17.42
CA THR A 7 -11.76 10.07 -16.70
C THR A 7 -11.76 8.92 -17.70
N VAL A 8 -10.59 8.39 -18.03
CA VAL A 8 -10.53 7.04 -18.59
C VAL A 8 -10.77 6.12 -17.40
N MET A 9 -11.99 5.58 -17.32
CA MET A 9 -12.30 4.55 -16.34
C MET A 9 -11.51 3.31 -16.77
N LEU A 10 -10.32 3.14 -16.22
CA LEU A 10 -9.67 1.86 -16.27
C LEU A 10 -10.59 0.87 -15.57
N ALA A 11 -10.97 -0.20 -16.25
CA ALA A 11 -11.53 -1.39 -15.63
C ALA A 11 -10.42 -2.17 -14.91
N VAL A 12 -9.62 -1.44 -14.14
CA VAL A 12 -8.42 -1.89 -13.44
C VAL A 12 -8.52 -1.31 -12.05
N TYR A 13 -8.06 -2.09 -11.09
CA TYR A 13 -8.31 -1.96 -9.67
C TYR A 13 -6.93 -1.98 -9.03
N LEU A 14 -6.50 -0.88 -8.42
CA LEU A 14 -5.17 -0.68 -7.84
C LEU A 14 -5.35 -0.69 -6.32
N PHE A 15 -4.40 -1.18 -5.52
CA PHE A 15 -4.53 -1.19 -4.04
C PHE A 15 -3.26 -0.66 -3.38
N VAL A 16 -2.11 -1.07 -3.92
CA VAL A 16 -0.76 -0.52 -3.71
C VAL A 16 -0.11 -0.38 -5.10
N LEU A 17 0.78 0.60 -5.28
CA LEU A 17 1.33 0.97 -6.58
C LEU A 17 2.86 0.98 -6.55
N LYS A 18 3.52 0.03 -7.22
CA LYS A 18 4.98 0.04 -7.30
C LYS A 18 5.45 -0.04 -8.76
N PHE A 19 6.36 0.85 -9.12
CA PHE A 19 6.95 0.91 -10.46
C PHE A 19 8.05 -0.16 -10.62
N CYS A 20 7.78 -1.20 -11.41
CA CYS A 20 8.75 -2.27 -11.75
C CYS A 20 9.88 -1.76 -12.63
N SER A 21 9.58 -0.74 -13.43
CA SER A 21 10.54 0.01 -14.23
C SER A 21 9.93 1.38 -14.51
N LYS A 22 10.60 2.21 -15.31
CA LYS A 22 9.99 3.46 -15.83
C LYS A 22 8.71 3.22 -16.67
N ARG A 23 8.40 1.96 -17.00
CA ARG A 23 7.35 1.56 -17.93
C ARG A 23 6.19 0.81 -17.26
N TYR A 24 6.47 -0.13 -16.34
CA TYR A 24 5.43 -0.98 -15.75
C TYR A 24 5.13 -0.65 -14.31
N LEU A 25 3.86 -0.80 -13.96
CA LEU A 25 3.32 -0.66 -12.61
C LEU A 25 2.74 -1.99 -12.17
N ALA A 26 3.14 -2.49 -11.00
CA ALA A 26 2.53 -3.66 -10.36
C ALA A 26 1.50 -3.24 -9.31
N PHE A 27 0.42 -4.01 -9.21
CA PHE A 27 -0.69 -3.78 -8.28
C PHE A 27 -1.53 -5.05 -8.06
N ARG A 28 -2.52 -4.98 -7.19
CA ARG A 28 -3.38 -6.11 -6.77
C ARG A 28 -4.82 -5.97 -7.30
N GLU A 29 -5.49 -7.10 -7.56
CA GLU A 29 -6.85 -7.31 -8.13
C GLU A 29 -8.00 -6.38 -7.55
N VAL A 30 -9.21 -6.11 -8.15
CA VAL A 30 -10.25 -7.07 -8.65
C VAL A 30 -11.43 -6.61 -9.55
N ALA A 31 -11.84 -7.51 -10.48
CA ALA A 31 -13.07 -7.69 -11.27
C ALA A 31 -14.10 -6.53 -11.54
N PRO A 32 -14.79 -6.54 -12.71
CA PRO A 32 -15.42 -5.36 -13.32
C PRO A 32 -16.77 -4.90 -12.73
N ASN A 33 -17.20 -5.37 -11.55
CA ASN A 33 -18.55 -5.13 -11.03
C ASN A 33 -18.62 -3.98 -10.01
N HIS A 34 -19.79 -3.34 -9.91
CA HIS A 34 -20.13 -2.23 -8.99
C HIS A 34 -20.26 -2.62 -7.49
N LEU A 35 -19.80 -3.81 -7.11
CA LEU A 35 -19.86 -4.34 -5.74
C LEU A 35 -18.45 -4.41 -5.15
N PRO A 36 -18.29 -4.53 -3.82
CA PRO A 36 -17.00 -4.84 -3.21
C PRO A 36 -16.39 -6.05 -3.92
N ASN A 37 -15.23 -5.82 -4.53
CA ASN A 37 -14.53 -6.77 -5.34
C ASN A 37 -13.10 -6.74 -4.84
N CYS A 38 -12.84 -7.58 -3.84
CA CYS A 38 -11.53 -7.69 -3.22
C CYS A 38 -11.27 -9.14 -2.88
N GLY A 39 -10.16 -9.70 -3.35
CA GLY A 39 -9.66 -10.98 -2.85
C GLY A 39 -8.95 -10.81 -1.50
N LEU A 40 -8.85 -9.57 -0.98
CA LEU A 40 -8.22 -9.32 0.32
C LEU A 40 -9.26 -9.66 1.36
N LYS A 41 -9.01 -10.72 2.11
CA LYS A 41 -9.84 -11.08 3.25
C LYS A 41 -9.23 -10.43 4.48
N TYR A 42 -9.68 -9.21 4.78
CA TYR A 42 -9.29 -8.44 5.97
C TYR A 42 -10.50 -8.30 6.92
N PRO A 43 -10.34 -8.58 8.23
CA PRO A 43 -11.44 -8.49 9.19
C PRO A 43 -12.14 -7.12 9.19
N GLY A 44 -13.47 -7.11 9.15
CA GLY A 44 -14.28 -5.88 9.18
C GLY A 44 -14.34 -5.11 7.85
N VAL A 45 -13.73 -5.62 6.78
CA VAL A 45 -13.72 -5.01 5.44
C VAL A 45 -14.46 -5.91 4.45
N ALA A 46 -15.20 -5.30 3.52
CA ALA A 46 -15.93 -6.03 2.50
C ALA A 46 -14.97 -6.78 1.56
N SER A 47 -15.25 -8.06 1.29
CA SER A 47 -14.42 -8.94 0.47
C SER A 47 -15.26 -9.96 -0.30
N THR A 48 -14.61 -10.67 -1.22
CA THR A 48 -15.20 -11.74 -2.04
C THR A 48 -14.43 -13.05 -1.83
N ASP A 49 -15.01 -14.16 -2.27
CA ASP A 49 -14.34 -15.48 -2.22
C ASP A 49 -13.34 -15.72 -3.35
N VAL A 50 -13.14 -14.74 -4.24
CA VAL A 50 -12.15 -14.85 -5.33
C VAL A 50 -10.74 -14.84 -4.72
N PRO A 51 -9.85 -15.79 -5.11
CA PRO A 51 -8.44 -15.75 -4.72
C PRO A 51 -7.81 -14.43 -5.12
N GLY A 52 -6.91 -13.88 -4.31
CA GLY A 52 -6.25 -12.63 -4.68
C GLY A 52 -5.21 -12.83 -5.78
N LYS A 53 -4.96 -11.77 -6.55
CA LYS A 53 -4.00 -11.80 -7.66
C LYS A 53 -3.19 -10.53 -7.76
N ILE A 54 -2.09 -10.64 -8.50
CA ILE A 54 -1.21 -9.52 -8.85
C ILE A 54 -1.35 -9.25 -10.34
N TYR A 55 -1.39 -7.97 -10.70
CA TYR A 55 -1.47 -7.47 -12.06
C TYR A 55 -0.30 -6.54 -12.32
N THR A 56 -0.03 -6.34 -13.60
CA THR A 56 0.80 -5.24 -14.08
C THR A 56 0.08 -4.45 -15.16
N VAL A 57 0.46 -3.19 -15.34
CA VAL A 57 0.03 -2.35 -16.45
C VAL A 57 1.24 -1.68 -17.07
N ASP A 58 1.30 -1.69 -18.40
CA ASP A 58 2.24 -0.86 -19.15
C ASP A 58 1.69 0.56 -19.21
N LEU A 59 2.35 1.49 -18.54
CA LEU A 59 1.90 2.88 -18.47
C LEU A 59 2.12 3.64 -19.78
N GLN A 60 2.94 3.10 -20.69
CA GLN A 60 3.11 3.63 -22.04
C GLN A 60 2.03 3.15 -22.99
N ASP A 61 1.28 2.09 -22.66
CA ASP A 61 0.10 1.69 -23.41
C ASP A 61 -1.01 2.73 -23.16
N PRO A 62 -1.48 3.47 -24.17
CA PRO A 62 -2.56 4.44 -24.00
C PRO A 62 -3.88 3.81 -23.52
N GLN A 63 -4.07 2.50 -23.70
CA GLN A 63 -5.24 1.78 -23.19
C GLN A 63 -5.08 1.38 -21.72
N LEU A 64 -3.86 1.41 -21.18
CA LEU A 64 -3.52 1.01 -19.81
C LEU A 64 -4.16 -0.34 -19.44
N LYS A 65 -4.10 -1.32 -20.35
CA LYS A 65 -4.74 -2.61 -20.15
C LYS A 65 -4.00 -3.41 -19.08
N PRO A 66 -4.68 -3.94 -18.05
CA PRO A 66 -4.04 -4.73 -17.02
C PRO A 66 -3.73 -6.14 -17.55
N VAL A 67 -2.62 -6.70 -17.08
CA VAL A 67 -2.21 -8.08 -17.35
C VAL A 67 -2.06 -8.79 -16.01
N GLU A 68 -2.81 -9.87 -15.81
CA GLU A 68 -2.65 -10.73 -14.64
C GLU A 68 -1.28 -11.40 -14.69
N LEU A 69 -0.49 -11.27 -13.63
CA LEU A 69 0.82 -11.89 -13.56
C LEU A 69 0.66 -13.40 -13.34
N ARG A 70 1.27 -14.18 -14.23
CA ARG A 70 1.23 -15.64 -14.14
C ARG A 70 2.01 -16.11 -12.91
N MET A 71 1.30 -16.77 -12.00
CA MET A 71 1.86 -17.32 -10.77
C MET A 71 2.53 -18.69 -10.97
N PRO A 72 3.47 -19.11 -10.12
CA PRO A 72 4.14 -20.40 -10.24
C PRO A 72 3.18 -21.55 -9.88
N ARG A 73 3.28 -22.68 -10.61
CA ARG A 73 2.37 -23.84 -10.46
C ARG A 73 2.36 -24.49 -9.08
N ASN A 74 3.44 -24.35 -8.33
CA ASN A 74 3.64 -24.94 -7.01
C ASN A 74 3.37 -23.93 -5.86
N PHE A 75 2.86 -22.75 -6.17
CA PHE A 75 2.46 -21.76 -5.17
C PHE A 75 1.01 -22.01 -4.74
N ASP A 76 0.74 -21.88 -3.44
CA ASP A 76 -0.61 -22.06 -2.88
C ASP A 76 -1.48 -20.85 -3.22
N LEU A 77 -2.13 -20.92 -4.39
CA LEU A 77 -3.03 -19.88 -4.88
C LEU A 77 -4.37 -19.86 -4.13
N ASP A 78 -4.80 -21.00 -3.58
CA ASP A 78 -6.10 -21.11 -2.92
C ASP A 78 -6.14 -20.28 -1.63
N SER A 79 -5.00 -20.17 -0.94
CA SER A 79 -4.86 -19.33 0.26
C SER A 79 -4.18 -17.99 0.01
N PHE A 80 -3.84 -17.66 -1.25
CA PHE A 80 -3.16 -16.41 -1.57
C PHE A 80 -4.06 -15.21 -1.34
N ASN A 81 -3.67 -14.39 -0.37
CA ASN A 81 -4.39 -13.24 0.13
C ASN A 81 -3.43 -12.04 0.22
N PRO A 82 -3.00 -11.48 -0.93
CA PRO A 82 -1.98 -10.44 -0.99
C PRO A 82 -2.45 -9.12 -0.32
N HIS A 83 -1.57 -8.29 0.19
CA HIS A 83 -1.94 -7.02 0.84
C HIS A 83 -1.01 -5.90 0.34
N GLY A 84 -0.16 -5.33 1.20
CA GLY A 84 0.92 -4.43 0.82
C GLY A 84 1.96 -5.08 -0.11
N ILE A 85 2.59 -4.28 -0.96
CA ILE A 85 3.66 -4.72 -1.86
C ILE A 85 4.81 -3.72 -1.89
N SER A 86 6.02 -4.22 -2.11
CA SER A 86 7.18 -3.39 -2.41
C SER A 86 8.00 -3.99 -3.53
N LEU A 87 8.66 -3.13 -4.29
CA LEU A 87 9.61 -3.54 -5.31
C LEU A 87 11.04 -3.22 -4.87
N TYR A 88 11.97 -4.05 -5.29
CA TYR A 88 13.39 -3.79 -5.26
C TYR A 88 13.97 -4.13 -6.62
N ILE A 89 14.65 -3.16 -7.24
CA ILE A 89 15.38 -3.35 -8.49
C ILE A 89 16.84 -3.52 -8.10
N ASP A 90 17.43 -4.67 -8.41
CA ASP A 90 18.82 -4.93 -8.11
C ASP A 90 19.72 -4.12 -9.05
N PRO A 91 20.56 -3.20 -8.55
CA PRO A 91 21.40 -2.35 -9.41
C PRO A 91 22.53 -3.12 -10.10
N SER A 92 22.77 -4.39 -9.76
CA SER A 92 23.83 -5.20 -10.37
C SER A 92 23.41 -5.87 -11.67
N ASP A 93 22.13 -6.21 -11.83
CA ASP A 93 21.61 -6.95 -12.98
C ASP A 93 20.20 -6.51 -13.44
N ASP A 94 19.67 -5.42 -12.88
CA ASP A 94 18.31 -4.89 -13.12
C ASP A 94 17.19 -5.90 -12.82
N ALA A 95 17.47 -6.97 -12.07
CA ALA A 95 16.43 -7.92 -11.68
C ALA A 95 15.40 -7.25 -10.76
N VAL A 96 14.12 -7.44 -11.10
CA VAL A 96 13.00 -6.87 -10.35
C VAL A 96 12.47 -7.91 -9.37
N TYR A 97 12.54 -7.56 -8.09
CA TYR A 97 12.02 -8.36 -6.98
C TYR A 97 10.73 -7.73 -6.45
N LEU A 98 9.68 -8.53 -6.38
CA LEU A 98 8.39 -8.14 -5.83
C LEU A 98 8.19 -8.84 -4.50
N PHE A 99 8.10 -8.04 -3.45
CA PHE A 99 7.70 -8.48 -2.13
C PHE A 99 6.20 -8.24 -1.97
N VAL A 100 5.49 -9.24 -1.45
CA VAL A 100 4.04 -9.22 -1.28
C VAL A 100 3.70 -9.67 0.13
N VAL A 101 3.10 -8.78 0.93
CA VAL A 101 2.47 -9.17 2.18
C VAL A 101 1.32 -10.12 1.85
N ASN A 102 1.22 -11.25 2.56
CA ASN A 102 0.26 -12.30 2.28
C ASN A 102 -0.37 -12.82 3.57
N HIS A 103 -1.69 -13.07 3.54
CA HIS A 103 -2.45 -13.50 4.71
C HIS A 103 -3.18 -14.84 4.54
N PRO A 104 -2.45 -15.95 4.32
CA PRO A 104 -3.08 -17.25 4.13
C PRO A 104 -3.70 -17.73 5.44
N GLN A 105 -4.99 -18.05 5.41
CA GLN A 105 -5.73 -18.61 6.56
C GLN A 105 -5.58 -17.75 7.83
N HIS A 106 -5.69 -16.42 7.70
CA HIS A 106 -5.54 -15.43 8.79
C HIS A 106 -4.15 -15.35 9.44
N LYS A 107 -3.12 -15.92 8.82
CA LYS A 107 -1.72 -15.72 9.23
C LYS A 107 -1.14 -14.49 8.54
N SER A 108 0.10 -14.14 8.86
CA SER A 108 0.85 -13.06 8.22
C SER A 108 2.20 -13.61 7.75
N GLN A 109 2.56 -13.32 6.51
CA GLN A 109 3.85 -13.67 5.90
C GLN A 109 4.17 -12.70 4.77
N VAL A 110 5.44 -12.66 4.33
CA VAL A 110 5.86 -11.91 3.14
C VAL A 110 6.37 -12.88 2.10
N GLU A 111 5.83 -12.82 0.89
CA GLU A 111 6.29 -13.60 -0.26
C GLU A 111 7.27 -12.78 -1.08
N LEU A 112 8.41 -13.36 -1.41
CA LEU A 112 9.38 -12.78 -2.32
C LEU A 112 9.28 -13.48 -3.68
N PHE A 113 9.04 -12.69 -4.72
CA PHE A 113 9.02 -13.13 -6.11
C PHE A 113 10.09 -12.39 -6.92
N ARG A 114 10.58 -13.03 -7.98
CA ARG A 114 11.25 -12.36 -9.10
C ARG A 114 10.23 -12.15 -10.22
N PHE A 115 10.14 -10.93 -10.73
CA PHE A 115 9.33 -10.60 -11.89
C PHE A 115 10.09 -10.93 -13.19
N VAL A 116 9.40 -11.57 -14.13
CA VAL A 116 9.90 -11.90 -15.47
C VAL A 116 9.03 -11.18 -16.48
N GLU A 117 9.59 -10.14 -17.11
CA GLU A 117 8.87 -9.22 -17.98
C GLU A 117 8.38 -9.90 -19.26
N GLU A 118 9.22 -10.74 -19.87
CA GLU A 118 8.96 -11.37 -21.17
C GLU A 118 7.67 -12.21 -21.18
N ASP A 119 7.37 -12.81 -20.03
CA ASP A 119 6.26 -13.75 -19.83
C ASP A 119 5.15 -13.18 -18.94
N PHE A 120 5.29 -11.94 -18.46
CA PHE A 120 4.44 -11.34 -17.41
C PHE A 120 4.19 -12.33 -16.26
N SER A 121 5.25 -12.88 -15.68
CA SER A 121 5.16 -13.95 -14.69
C SER A 121 5.98 -13.69 -13.43
N LEU A 122 5.60 -14.35 -12.35
CA LEU A 122 6.28 -14.29 -11.06
C LEU A 122 6.91 -15.65 -10.75
N ILE A 123 8.20 -15.64 -10.42
CA ILE A 123 8.92 -16.78 -9.87
C ILE A 123 8.97 -16.61 -8.36
N HIS A 124 8.31 -17.48 -7.60
CA HIS A 124 8.38 -17.47 -6.14
C HIS A 124 9.77 -17.92 -5.69
N LEU A 125 10.40 -17.11 -4.85
CA LEU A 125 11.75 -17.36 -4.34
C LEU A 125 11.72 -17.80 -2.88
N ARG A 126 10.89 -17.17 -2.05
CA ARG A 126 10.88 -17.41 -0.60
C ARG A 126 9.58 -16.94 0.03
N THR A 127 9.11 -17.70 1.02
CA THR A 127 8.13 -17.25 2.01
C THR A 127 8.85 -16.85 3.29
N ILE A 128 8.63 -15.62 3.77
CA ILE A 128 9.29 -15.03 4.92
C ILE A 128 8.28 -14.96 6.07
N LYS A 129 8.66 -15.54 7.21
CA LYS A 129 7.88 -15.58 8.45
C LYS A 129 8.78 -15.24 9.62
N HIS A 130 8.27 -14.50 10.58
CA HIS A 130 8.95 -14.19 11.82
C HIS A 130 7.93 -13.87 12.91
N GLU A 131 8.24 -14.13 14.19
CA GLU A 131 7.35 -13.82 15.31
C GLU A 131 7.03 -12.32 15.43
N LEU A 132 7.98 -11.48 15.05
CA LEU A 132 7.80 -10.03 14.99
C LEU A 132 6.96 -9.57 13.78
N LEU A 133 6.69 -10.42 12.79
CA LEU A 133 5.92 -10.10 11.57
C LEU A 133 4.51 -10.71 11.63
N HIS A 134 3.80 -10.47 12.72
CA HIS A 134 2.56 -11.19 13.06
C HIS A 134 1.27 -10.58 12.48
N SER A 135 1.27 -9.29 12.11
CA SER A 135 0.11 -8.61 11.52
C SER A 135 0.56 -7.58 10.48
N VAL A 136 1.36 -8.02 9.51
CA VAL A 136 2.00 -7.13 8.55
C VAL A 136 0.96 -6.46 7.66
N ASN A 137 1.03 -5.15 7.50
CA ASN A 137 0.13 -4.39 6.64
C ASN A 137 0.81 -4.04 5.30
N ASP A 138 1.91 -3.30 5.38
CA ASP A 138 2.72 -2.90 4.23
C ASP A 138 4.21 -2.99 4.54
N ILE A 139 5.04 -2.88 3.49
CA ILE A 139 6.49 -2.99 3.58
C ILE A 139 7.20 -2.00 2.65
N VAL A 140 8.47 -1.73 2.96
CA VAL A 140 9.40 -1.08 2.02
C VAL A 140 10.71 -1.86 1.94
N ALA A 141 10.99 -2.37 0.74
CA ALA A 141 12.16 -3.19 0.46
C ALA A 141 13.43 -2.33 0.37
N LEU A 142 14.50 -2.78 1.03
CA LEU A 142 15.82 -2.16 0.96
C LEU A 142 16.82 -3.00 0.16
N GLY A 143 16.47 -4.27 -0.09
CA GLY A 143 17.26 -5.29 -0.78
C GLY A 143 16.49 -6.60 -0.87
N VAL A 144 17.05 -7.60 -1.55
CA VAL A 144 16.44 -8.93 -1.73
C VAL A 144 16.20 -9.70 -0.42
N ASP A 145 16.93 -9.34 0.65
CA ASP A 145 16.91 -10.02 1.95
C ASP A 145 16.54 -9.11 3.12
N ARG A 146 16.08 -7.89 2.85
CA ARG A 146 15.88 -6.87 3.89
C ARG A 146 14.80 -5.85 3.55
N PHE A 147 13.99 -5.52 4.55
CA PHE A 147 12.87 -4.57 4.42
C PHE A 147 12.45 -4.03 5.78
N TYR A 148 11.71 -2.92 5.77
CA TYR A 148 10.88 -2.52 6.90
C TYR A 148 9.44 -2.98 6.67
N ALA A 149 8.73 -3.32 7.75
CA ALA A 149 7.35 -3.76 7.73
C ALA A 149 6.55 -3.06 8.84
N THR A 150 5.34 -2.63 8.54
CA THR A 150 4.38 -2.18 9.55
C THR A 150 3.57 -3.37 10.03
N ASN A 151 3.41 -3.53 11.35
CA ASN A 151 2.34 -4.37 11.89
C ASN A 151 1.17 -3.45 12.24
N ASP A 152 -0.02 -3.72 11.73
CA ASP A 152 -1.22 -2.90 11.98
C ASP A 152 -1.98 -3.24 13.27
N HIS A 153 -1.58 -4.32 13.94
CA HIS A 153 -2.11 -4.74 15.22
C HIS A 153 -1.00 -5.29 16.10
N TYR A 154 -1.10 -5.05 17.41
CA TYR A 154 -0.28 -5.70 18.41
C TYR A 154 -0.83 -7.09 18.77
N PHE A 155 -2.14 -7.22 18.92
CA PHE A 155 -2.74 -8.47 19.35
C PHE A 155 -2.88 -9.47 18.20
N HIS A 156 -2.66 -10.74 18.52
CA HIS A 156 -2.85 -11.84 17.56
C HIS A 156 -4.30 -12.34 17.55
N ASN A 157 -5.00 -12.23 18.69
CA ASN A 157 -6.37 -12.68 18.82
C ASN A 157 -7.33 -11.68 18.17
N GLU A 158 -8.22 -12.16 17.31
CA GLU A 158 -9.15 -11.31 16.55
C GLU A 158 -10.04 -10.44 17.45
N ILE A 159 -10.55 -10.93 18.58
CA ILE A 159 -11.38 -10.12 19.49
C ILE A 159 -10.54 -8.98 20.09
N LEU A 160 -9.30 -9.25 20.46
CA LEU A 160 -8.40 -8.23 21.00
C LEU A 160 -7.99 -7.22 19.93
N LYS A 161 -7.81 -7.62 18.66
CA LYS A 161 -7.61 -6.69 17.54
C LYS A 161 -8.78 -5.71 17.38
N HIS A 162 -10.01 -6.21 17.46
CA HIS A 162 -11.19 -5.34 17.40
C HIS A 162 -11.27 -4.38 18.59
N LEU A 163 -10.88 -4.81 19.79
CA LEU A 163 -10.81 -3.94 20.96
C LEU A 163 -9.68 -2.91 20.86
N GLU A 164 -8.52 -3.29 20.33
CA GLU A 164 -7.39 -2.40 20.05
C GLU A 164 -7.83 -1.25 19.12
N LEU A 165 -8.56 -1.57 18.05
CA LEU A 165 -9.14 -0.61 17.12
C LEU A 165 -10.22 0.26 17.77
N LEU A 166 -11.15 -0.33 18.52
CA LEU A 166 -12.27 0.37 19.15
C LEU A 166 -11.79 1.36 20.23
N LEU A 167 -10.76 0.97 20.99
CA LEU A 167 -10.18 1.78 22.05
C LEU A 167 -9.09 2.73 21.53
N LEU A 168 -8.76 2.66 20.24
CA LEU A 168 -7.70 3.43 19.58
C LEU A 168 -6.39 3.33 20.38
N LEU A 169 -5.89 2.12 20.62
CA LEU A 169 -4.65 1.94 21.38
C LEU A 169 -3.42 2.11 20.46
N PRO A 170 -2.41 2.91 20.86
CA PRO A 170 -1.20 3.13 20.05
C PRO A 170 -0.15 2.02 20.27
N LEU A 171 -0.49 0.77 19.97
CA LEU A 171 0.36 -0.40 20.29
C LEU A 171 1.11 -0.96 19.07
N THR A 172 0.83 -0.42 17.90
CA THR A 172 1.33 -0.94 16.62
C THR A 172 2.75 -0.45 16.33
N ASN A 173 3.48 -1.13 15.45
CA ASN A 173 4.93 -0.96 15.34
C ASN A 173 5.47 -1.15 13.91
N VAL A 174 6.75 -0.81 13.75
CA VAL A 174 7.56 -1.04 12.56
C VAL A 174 8.69 -2.01 12.91
N VAL A 175 8.86 -3.03 12.09
CA VAL A 175 9.89 -4.07 12.22
C VAL A 175 10.86 -3.96 11.06
N TYR A 176 12.15 -4.01 11.37
CA TYR A 176 13.20 -4.29 10.39
C TYR A 176 13.39 -5.80 10.30
N TYR A 177 13.38 -6.32 9.08
CA TYR A 177 13.80 -7.67 8.77
C TYR A 177 15.10 -7.62 7.98
N GLY A 178 16.11 -8.39 8.40
CA GLY A 178 17.37 -8.55 7.71
C GLY A 178 17.96 -9.95 7.90
N PRO A 179 19.09 -10.25 7.22
CA PRO A 179 19.71 -11.57 7.27
C PRO A 179 20.31 -11.92 8.63
N GLU A 180 20.82 -10.93 9.36
CA GLU A 180 21.50 -11.12 10.65
C GLU A 180 20.58 -10.91 11.85
N GLU A 181 19.61 -10.01 11.72
CA GLU A 181 18.70 -9.63 12.80
C GLU A 181 17.31 -9.25 12.28
N VAL A 182 16.31 -9.48 13.13
CA VAL A 182 14.95 -8.98 12.96
C VAL A 182 14.56 -8.30 14.26
N LYS A 183 14.17 -7.03 14.22
CA LYS A 183 13.91 -6.22 15.41
C LYS A 183 12.83 -5.18 15.20
N VAL A 184 12.12 -4.83 16.27
CA VAL A 184 11.26 -3.64 16.30
C VAL A 184 12.17 -2.42 16.24
N VAL A 185 11.91 -1.51 15.31
CA VAL A 185 12.73 -0.31 15.07
C VAL A 185 11.99 0.99 15.36
N SER A 186 10.66 0.92 15.51
CA SER A 186 9.81 2.04 15.91
C SER A 186 8.46 1.51 16.39
N ASP A 187 7.81 2.15 17.35
CA ASP A 187 6.51 1.76 17.91
C ASP A 187 5.68 2.97 18.35
N GLY A 188 4.47 2.72 18.88
CA GLY A 188 3.60 3.76 19.40
C GLY A 188 2.62 4.34 18.39
N TYR A 189 2.31 3.59 17.33
CA TYR A 189 1.43 4.05 16.25
C TYR A 189 -0.03 3.65 16.50
N TYR A 190 -0.95 4.50 16.04
CA TYR A 190 -2.37 4.19 16.00
C TYR A 190 -2.71 3.56 14.65
N PHE A 191 -2.52 2.24 14.55
CA PHE A 191 -2.67 1.46 13.31
C PHE A 191 -1.62 1.88 12.25
N ALA A 192 -0.38 1.41 12.43
CA ALA A 192 0.69 1.57 11.46
C ALA A 192 0.30 0.89 10.13
N ASN A 193 0.20 1.68 9.07
CA ASN A 193 -0.34 1.24 7.78
C ASN A 193 0.71 1.38 6.68
N GLY A 194 0.56 2.32 5.76
CA GLY A 194 1.52 2.58 4.69
C GLY A 194 2.91 2.91 5.19
N ILE A 195 3.91 2.35 4.52
CA ILE A 195 5.32 2.63 4.79
C ILE A 195 6.08 2.81 3.48
N ASN A 196 6.93 3.84 3.42
CA ASN A 196 7.79 4.06 2.26
C ASN A 196 9.07 4.81 2.66
N MET A 197 9.94 5.08 1.69
CA MET A 197 11.26 5.64 1.94
C MET A 197 11.57 6.78 0.97
N SER A 198 12.24 7.81 1.49
CA SER A 198 12.82 8.90 0.69
C SER A 198 13.73 8.38 -0.44
N PRO A 199 13.83 9.10 -1.58
CA PRO A 199 14.70 8.69 -2.69
C PRO A 199 16.18 8.55 -2.31
N ASP A 200 16.66 9.37 -1.36
CA ASP A 200 18.04 9.32 -0.85
C ASP A 200 18.25 8.24 0.23
N LYS A 201 17.20 7.47 0.56
CA LYS A 201 17.18 6.37 1.53
C LYS A 201 17.52 6.76 2.97
N ARG A 202 17.48 8.05 3.31
CA ARG A 202 17.81 8.55 4.66
C ARG A 202 16.61 8.62 5.59
N PHE A 203 15.41 8.74 5.04
CA PHE A 203 14.16 8.84 5.79
C PHE A 203 13.16 7.75 5.40
N VAL A 204 12.48 7.21 6.41
CA VAL A 204 11.33 6.32 6.30
C VAL A 204 10.07 7.08 6.73
N TYR A 205 8.98 6.88 6.00
CA TYR A 205 7.68 7.47 6.26
C TYR A 205 6.70 6.40 6.68
N VAL A 206 5.94 6.65 7.74
CA VAL A 206 4.94 5.71 8.27
C VAL A 206 3.62 6.44 8.47
N ALA A 207 2.55 5.94 7.86
CA ALA A 207 1.20 6.43 8.09
C ALA A 207 0.66 5.84 9.39
N SER A 208 0.22 6.72 10.30
CA SER A 208 -0.48 6.32 11.52
C SER A 208 -1.96 6.66 11.37
N LEU A 209 -2.72 5.67 10.92
CA LEU A 209 -4.02 5.84 10.29
C LEU A 209 -5.01 6.61 11.18
N PHE A 210 -5.07 6.30 12.48
CA PHE A 210 -6.05 6.91 13.40
C PHE A 210 -5.54 8.12 14.16
N SER A 211 -4.25 8.46 14.09
CA SER A 211 -3.76 9.78 14.53
C SER A 211 -3.81 10.83 13.42
N HIS A 212 -4.16 10.43 12.18
CA HIS A 212 -4.31 11.29 11.02
C HIS A 212 -3.01 12.03 10.66
N ASP A 213 -1.88 11.34 10.77
CA ASP A 213 -0.57 11.92 10.52
C ASP A 213 0.43 10.92 9.89
N VAL A 214 1.48 11.49 9.30
CA VAL A 214 2.61 10.76 8.71
C VAL A 214 3.85 11.06 9.52
N HIS A 215 4.45 10.01 10.08
CA HIS A 215 5.70 10.09 10.82
C HIS A 215 6.87 10.11 9.87
N VAL A 216 7.79 11.06 10.06
CA VAL A 216 9.08 11.14 9.37
C VAL A 216 10.15 10.62 10.30
N LEU A 217 10.81 9.54 9.91
CA LEU A 217 11.82 8.86 10.71
C LEU A 217 13.16 8.88 9.99
N GLU A 218 14.22 9.26 10.68
CA GLU A 218 15.58 9.17 10.17
C GLU A 218 16.12 7.74 10.35
N ARG A 219 16.63 7.16 9.27
CA ARG A 219 17.24 5.83 9.27
C ARG A 219 18.70 5.92 9.72
N LYS A 220 19.04 5.14 10.75
CA LYS A 220 20.39 5.03 11.30
C LYS A 220 21.18 3.90 10.63
N GLU A 221 22.49 3.89 10.84
CA GLU A 221 23.40 2.88 10.25
C GLU A 221 23.05 1.45 10.64
N ASP A 222 22.58 1.27 11.88
CA ASP A 222 22.09 0.00 12.42
C ASP A 222 20.62 -0.31 12.07
N ASN A 223 20.04 0.44 11.12
CA ASN A 223 18.66 0.37 10.68
C ASN A 223 17.59 0.76 11.71
N LEU A 224 17.95 1.26 12.90
CA LEU A 224 16.98 1.89 13.80
C LEU A 224 16.37 3.14 13.15
N LEU A 225 15.14 3.45 13.55
CA LEU A 225 14.38 4.59 13.04
C LEU A 225 14.17 5.61 14.15
N THR A 226 14.77 6.80 14.00
CA THR A 226 14.64 7.88 14.98
C THR A 226 13.57 8.88 14.54
N PRO A 227 12.55 9.19 15.36
CA PRO A 227 11.56 10.18 15.01
C PRO A 227 12.17 11.56 14.79
N VAL A 228 11.81 12.19 13.66
CA VAL A 228 12.18 13.58 13.34
C VAL A 228 11.01 14.51 13.62
N LYS A 229 9.85 14.19 13.06
CA LYS A 229 8.58 14.91 13.25
C LYS A 229 7.40 14.08 12.75
N SER A 230 6.20 14.59 13.02
CA SER A 230 4.96 14.10 12.41
C SER A 230 4.30 15.21 11.61
N VAL A 231 3.66 14.86 10.49
CA VAL A 231 2.93 15.79 9.61
C VAL A 231 1.46 15.42 9.64
N ALA A 232 0.64 16.30 10.22
CA ALA A 232 -0.80 16.12 10.25
C ALA A 232 -1.38 16.23 8.82
N VAL A 233 -2.11 15.20 8.40
CA VAL A 233 -2.77 15.15 7.09
C VAL A 233 -4.27 15.39 7.18
N GLY A 234 -4.86 15.25 8.38
CA GLY A 234 -6.27 15.57 8.62
C GLY A 234 -7.27 14.57 8.04
N SER A 235 -6.79 13.42 7.57
CA SER A 235 -7.57 12.30 7.03
C SER A 235 -6.96 10.98 7.48
N LEU A 236 -7.68 9.87 7.30
CA LEU A 236 -7.16 8.53 7.56
C LEU A 236 -6.39 8.06 6.33
N CYS A 237 -5.18 8.59 6.16
CA CYS A 237 -4.34 8.22 5.02
C CYS A 237 -3.70 6.85 5.20
N ASP A 238 -3.81 6.04 4.15
CA ASP A 238 -3.58 4.60 4.13
C ASP A 238 -2.16 4.32 3.60
N ASN A 239 -1.99 3.91 2.34
CA ASN A 239 -0.68 3.64 1.75
C ASN A 239 0.06 4.92 1.31
N ILE A 240 1.40 4.87 1.40
CA ILE A 240 2.30 5.95 0.98
C ILE A 240 3.03 5.54 -0.30
N GLU A 241 2.90 6.35 -1.34
CA GLU A 241 3.81 6.34 -2.49
C GLU A 241 4.69 7.57 -2.50
N VAL A 242 5.94 7.41 -2.93
CA VAL A 242 6.94 8.47 -2.99
C VAL A 242 7.28 8.71 -4.45
N ASP A 243 7.09 9.94 -4.90
CA ASP A 243 7.53 10.33 -6.23
C ASP A 243 9.07 10.34 -6.28
N PRO A 244 9.71 9.56 -7.17
CA PRO A 244 11.15 9.39 -7.15
C PRO A 244 11.94 10.63 -7.60
N GLU A 245 11.30 11.57 -8.32
CA GLU A 245 11.95 12.78 -8.84
C GLU A 245 11.91 13.92 -7.83
N THR A 246 10.78 14.10 -7.16
CA THR A 246 10.52 15.21 -6.24
C THR A 246 10.65 14.84 -4.77
N GLY A 247 10.47 13.56 -4.43
CA GLY A 247 10.34 13.09 -3.05
C GLY A 247 8.99 13.45 -2.41
N ASP A 248 8.02 13.93 -3.18
CA ASP A 248 6.67 14.20 -2.68
C ASP A 248 5.95 12.88 -2.35
N LEU A 249 5.16 12.91 -1.28
CA LEU A 249 4.34 11.77 -0.88
C LEU A 249 2.96 11.88 -1.50
N TRP A 250 2.44 10.77 -2.00
CA TRP A 250 1.09 10.61 -2.53
C TRP A 250 0.39 9.48 -1.78
N MET A 251 -0.80 9.77 -1.26
CA MET A 251 -1.51 8.86 -0.36
C MET A 251 -2.97 8.76 -0.76
N GLY A 252 -3.51 7.54 -0.77
CA GLY A 252 -4.96 7.34 -0.74
C GLY A 252 -5.43 7.45 0.72
N CYS A 253 -6.53 8.14 0.95
CA CYS A 253 -7.04 8.38 2.29
C CYS A 253 -8.53 8.11 2.38
N HIS A 254 -8.98 7.84 3.61
CA HIS A 254 -10.37 7.56 3.93
C HIS A 254 -10.97 8.71 4.72
N PRO A 255 -11.87 9.53 4.14
CA PRO A 255 -12.44 10.67 4.86
C PRO A 255 -13.28 10.29 6.09
N ASN A 256 -13.74 9.03 6.16
CA ASN A 256 -14.63 8.58 7.23
C ASN A 256 -14.49 7.07 7.51
N ALA A 257 -13.77 6.72 8.58
CA ALA A 257 -13.57 5.34 9.02
C ALA A 257 -14.89 4.58 9.24
N LYS A 258 -15.91 5.25 9.80
CA LYS A 258 -17.19 4.62 10.13
C LYS A 258 -17.86 4.06 8.88
N LYS A 259 -17.77 4.74 7.73
CA LYS A 259 -18.37 4.26 6.48
C LYS A 259 -17.64 3.05 5.89
N ILE A 260 -16.39 2.81 6.28
CA ILE A 260 -15.62 1.63 5.85
C ILE A 260 -16.05 0.42 6.67
N PHE A 261 -15.99 0.53 8.00
CA PHE A 261 -16.28 -0.58 8.92
C PHE A 261 -17.77 -0.88 9.06
N LEU A 262 -18.64 0.11 8.81
CA LEU A 262 -20.10 -0.04 8.77
C LEU A 262 -20.59 0.27 7.35
N PHE A 263 -20.15 -0.55 6.39
CA PHE A 263 -20.48 -0.36 4.97
C PHE A 263 -22.00 -0.33 4.74
N ASP A 264 -22.47 0.77 4.14
CA ASP A 264 -23.84 0.93 3.66
C ASP A 264 -23.80 1.33 2.18
N PRO A 265 -24.31 0.51 1.25
CA PRO A 265 -24.29 0.83 -0.16
C PRO A 265 -25.13 2.07 -0.52
N LYS A 266 -26.05 2.52 0.35
CA LYS A 266 -26.81 3.77 0.16
C LYS A 266 -26.06 5.01 0.65
N ASN A 267 -24.98 4.81 1.38
CA ASN A 267 -24.13 5.88 1.92
C ASN A 267 -22.67 5.43 1.85
N PRO A 268 -22.13 5.26 0.63
CA PRO A 268 -20.83 4.63 0.44
C PRO A 268 -19.69 5.44 1.10
N PRO A 269 -18.59 4.76 1.47
CA PRO A 269 -17.37 5.45 1.88
C PRO A 269 -16.77 6.22 0.71
N GLY A 270 -16.31 7.43 0.99
CA GLY A 270 -15.66 8.30 0.01
C GLY A 270 -14.21 7.88 -0.26
N SER A 271 -13.55 8.70 -1.06
CA SER A 271 -12.14 8.58 -1.42
C SER A 271 -11.48 9.96 -1.39
N GLU A 272 -10.20 9.99 -1.07
CA GLU A 272 -9.40 11.20 -1.01
C GLU A 272 -7.96 10.89 -1.43
N VAL A 273 -7.31 11.83 -2.11
CA VAL A 273 -5.87 11.78 -2.36
C VAL A 273 -5.21 12.99 -1.75
N ILE A 274 -4.25 12.75 -0.87
CA ILE A 274 -3.40 13.77 -0.26
C ILE A 274 -2.01 13.71 -0.90
N ARG A 275 -1.49 14.89 -1.27
CA ARG A 275 -0.08 15.11 -1.63
C ARG A 275 0.61 15.88 -0.52
N ILE A 276 1.78 15.42 -0.09
CA ILE A 276 2.65 16.15 0.84
C ILE A 276 3.93 16.54 0.11
N GLN A 277 4.18 17.85 0.03
CA GLN A 277 5.38 18.39 -0.59
C GLN A 277 6.35 18.93 0.44
N ASN A 278 7.64 18.86 0.12
CA ASN A 278 8.73 19.37 0.97
C ASN A 278 8.61 18.85 2.40
N ILE A 279 8.33 17.55 2.55
CA ILE A 279 8.00 16.96 3.85
C ILE A 279 9.07 17.19 4.91
N HIS A 280 10.34 17.38 4.54
CA HIS A 280 11.43 17.65 5.48
C HIS A 280 11.52 19.12 5.94
N SER A 281 10.89 20.07 5.26
CA SER A 281 10.91 21.51 5.61
C SER A 281 10.14 21.82 6.90
N GLU A 282 10.35 22.99 7.52
CA GLU A 282 9.60 23.39 8.72
C GLU A 282 8.08 23.45 8.49
N GLN A 283 7.65 23.76 7.26
CA GLN A 283 6.25 23.86 6.88
C GLN A 283 5.98 23.05 5.60
N PRO A 284 5.75 21.74 5.72
CA PRO A 284 5.31 20.91 4.60
C PRO A 284 3.99 21.42 4.00
N VAL A 285 3.82 21.26 2.69
CA VAL A 285 2.57 21.63 2.02
C VAL A 285 1.73 20.38 1.85
N VAL A 286 0.60 20.32 2.56
CA VAL A 286 -0.38 19.23 2.48
C VAL A 286 -1.54 19.69 1.61
N THR A 287 -1.80 18.98 0.51
CA THR A 287 -2.82 19.35 -0.48
C THR A 287 -3.75 18.17 -0.74
N GLN A 288 -5.06 18.41 -0.66
CA GLN A 288 -6.07 17.50 -1.20
C GLN A 288 -6.12 17.65 -2.72
N VAL A 289 -5.66 16.64 -3.45
CA VAL A 289 -5.57 16.65 -4.91
C VAL A 289 -6.81 16.04 -5.56
N TYR A 290 -7.46 15.10 -4.87
CA TYR A 290 -8.69 14.46 -5.32
C TYR A 290 -9.61 14.19 -4.12
N ALA A 291 -10.91 14.29 -4.35
CA ALA A 291 -11.93 13.86 -3.40
C ALA A 291 -13.16 13.36 -4.16
N ASP A 292 -13.76 12.28 -3.67
CA ASP A 292 -15.02 11.71 -4.15
C ASP A 292 -15.85 11.22 -2.97
N ASP A 293 -17.17 11.28 -3.10
CA ASP A 293 -18.10 10.87 -2.03
C ASP A 293 -18.43 9.36 -2.05
N GLY A 294 -17.79 8.60 -2.95
CA GLY A 294 -17.94 7.15 -3.11
C GLY A 294 -18.67 6.75 -4.38
N HIS A 295 -19.30 7.69 -5.11
CA HIS A 295 -20.04 7.36 -6.33
C HIS A 295 -19.12 7.07 -7.52
N VAL A 296 -17.95 7.69 -7.58
CA VAL A 296 -16.94 7.38 -8.60
C VAL A 296 -16.05 6.26 -8.09
N ILE A 297 -15.36 6.42 -6.96
CA ILE A 297 -14.46 5.42 -6.36
C ILE A 297 -14.67 5.42 -4.85
N MET A 298 -14.66 4.24 -4.25
CA MET A 298 -14.86 4.08 -2.80
C MET A 298 -13.56 3.65 -2.16
N VAL A 299 -13.25 4.12 -0.95
CA VAL A 299 -12.17 3.61 -0.09
C VAL A 299 -10.80 3.65 -0.76
N SER A 300 -10.40 4.80 -1.30
CA SER A 300 -9.07 4.94 -1.89
C SER A 300 -7.97 4.63 -0.88
N SER A 301 -7.10 3.67 -1.18
CA SER A 301 -6.00 3.22 -0.31
C SER A 301 -4.64 3.70 -0.76
N VAL A 302 -4.47 4.01 -2.06
CA VAL A 302 -3.18 4.39 -2.61
C VAL A 302 -3.35 5.39 -3.74
N ALA A 303 -2.35 6.25 -3.93
CA ALA A 303 -2.26 7.12 -5.09
C ALA A 303 -0.81 7.26 -5.53
N ALA A 304 -0.56 7.28 -6.84
CA ALA A 304 0.76 7.56 -7.41
C ALA A 304 0.61 8.36 -8.71
N THR A 305 1.70 9.00 -9.13
CA THR A 305 1.73 9.80 -10.35
C THR A 305 2.70 9.24 -11.37
N TRP A 306 2.33 9.31 -12.65
CA TRP A 306 3.22 8.96 -13.76
C TRP A 306 2.80 9.68 -15.03
N GLY A 307 3.74 10.31 -15.73
CA GLY A 307 3.50 10.89 -17.05
C GLY A 307 2.34 11.90 -17.11
N GLY A 308 2.18 12.73 -16.06
CA GLY A 308 1.07 13.68 -15.95
C GLY A 308 -0.28 13.03 -15.61
N LYS A 309 -0.28 11.77 -15.17
CA LYS A 309 -1.47 11.04 -14.72
C LYS A 309 -1.41 10.77 -13.22
N LEU A 310 -2.58 10.73 -12.59
CA LEU A 310 -2.81 10.29 -11.23
C LEU A 310 -3.51 8.93 -11.28
N LEU A 311 -2.91 7.94 -10.64
CA LEU A 311 -3.42 6.59 -10.51
C LEU A 311 -3.90 6.41 -9.08
N ILE A 312 -5.17 6.06 -8.89
CA ILE A 312 -5.80 5.93 -7.58
C ILE A 312 -6.29 4.51 -7.42
N GLY A 313 -5.83 3.85 -6.37
CA GLY A 313 -6.31 2.53 -5.97
C GLY A 313 -7.24 2.57 -4.77
N SER A 314 -8.06 1.53 -4.61
CA SER A 314 -8.97 1.36 -3.48
C SER A 314 -8.81 0.02 -2.78
N VAL A 315 -9.32 -0.04 -1.54
CA VAL A 315 -9.25 -1.24 -0.73
C VAL A 315 -10.04 -2.39 -1.37
N PHE A 316 -11.25 -2.12 -1.83
CA PHE A 316 -12.13 -3.18 -2.34
C PHE A 316 -13.08 -2.73 -3.44
N HIS A 317 -12.95 -1.51 -3.96
CA HIS A 317 -13.83 -1.04 -5.01
C HIS A 317 -13.17 -1.14 -6.36
N LYS A 318 -12.68 -0.03 -6.96
CA LYS A 318 -11.98 0.06 -8.24
C LYS A 318 -10.78 0.96 -8.25
N ALA A 319 -10.09 1.08 -9.39
CA ALA A 319 -9.10 2.12 -9.58
C ALA A 319 -9.55 3.15 -10.60
N LEU A 320 -8.88 4.29 -10.54
CA LEU A 320 -9.03 5.39 -11.48
C LEU A 320 -7.67 5.79 -12.03
N CYS A 321 -7.66 6.20 -13.29
CA CYS A 321 -6.62 7.05 -13.83
C CYS A 321 -7.23 8.38 -14.23
N CYS A 322 -6.60 9.44 -13.77
CA CYS A 322 -6.99 10.82 -13.97
C CYS A 322 -5.83 11.56 -14.65
N ASP A 323 -6.11 12.46 -15.58
CA ASP A 323 -5.10 13.40 -16.02
C ASP A 323 -4.89 14.48 -14.94
N LEU A 324 -3.63 14.73 -14.56
CA LEU A 324 -3.25 15.84 -13.69
C LEU A 324 -3.20 17.11 -14.54
N LYS A 325 -3.88 18.16 -14.06
CA LYS A 325 -3.83 19.50 -14.65
C LYS A 325 -2.84 20.38 -13.90
#